data_AF-A0A970ZEW3-F1
#
_entry.id   AF-A0A970ZEW3-F1
#
_cell.length_a   1.000
_cell.length_b   1.000
_cell.length_c   1.000
_cell.angle_alpha   90.00
_cell.angle_beta   90.00
_cell.angle_gamma   90.00
#
_symmetry.space_group_name_H-M   'P 1'
#
loop_
_entity.id
_entity.type
_entity.pdbx_description
1 polymer ?
#
loop_
_entity_poly.entity_id
_entity_poly.type
_entity_poly.pdbx_seq_one_letter_code
_entity_poly.pdbx_strand_id
1 'polypeptide(L)' 'MNVCSFKKLVKLLDRQLNLDEKLEVLDHLESCPICRDAVYQISRDRDEALFVRRPFNVEKNVA' A
#
# COMPACT_ATOMS: atom_id res chain seq x y z
N MET A 1 -24.23 1.51 -1.31
CA MET A 1 -22.98 1.97 -1.95
C MET A 1 -22.22 2.79 -0.91
N ASN A 2 -21.17 2.23 -0.31
CA ASN A 2 -20.34 2.98 0.63
C ASN A 2 -19.58 4.07 -0.14
N VAL A 3 -19.65 5.30 0.37
CA VAL A 3 -18.98 6.46 -0.25
C VAL A 3 -17.47 6.29 -0.10
N CYS A 4 -16.74 6.45 -1.21
CA CYS A 4 -15.29 6.39 -1.22
C CYS A 4 -14.72 7.49 -0.31
N SER A 5 -13.91 7.12 0.68
CA SER A 5 -13.31 8.08 1.62
C SER A 5 -11.79 8.02 1.59
N PHE A 6 -11.17 8.97 0.89
CA PHE A 6 -9.71 9.07 0.83
C PHE A 6 -9.07 9.16 2.22
N LYS A 7 -9.69 9.88 3.16
CA LYS A 7 -9.23 9.98 4.55
C LYS A 7 -9.12 8.61 5.25
N LYS A 8 -10.10 7.72 5.05
CA LYS A 8 -10.06 6.36 5.62
C LYS A 8 -8.96 5.51 4.96
N LEU A 9 -8.75 5.65 3.65
CA LEU A 9 -7.68 4.95 2.93
C LEU A 9 -6.28 5.37 3.40
N VAL A 10 -6.05 6.67 3.62
CA VAL A 10 -4.78 7.15 4.16
C VAL A 10 -4.54 6.61 5.58
N LYS A 11 -5.56 6.65 6.44
CA LYS A 11 -5.47 6.06 7.79
C LYS A 11 -5.20 4.54 7.75
N LEU A 12 -5.76 3.82 6.78
CA LEU A 12 -5.45 2.39 6.56
C LEU A 12 -3.96 2.20 6.26
N LEU A 13 -3.43 2.97 5.31
CA LEU A 13 -2.02 2.94 4.92
C LEU A 13 -1.08 3.33 6.07
N ASP A 14 -1.49 4.27 6.92
CA ASP A 14 -0.75 4.70 8.11
C ASP A 14 -0.93 3.76 9.31
N ARG A 15 -1.73 2.69 9.17
CA ARG A 15 -2.06 1.73 10.23
C ARG A 15 -2.71 2.37 11.47
N GLN A 16 -3.37 3.51 11.30
CA GLN A 16 -4.02 4.30 12.37
C GLN A 16 -5.51 3.95 12.57
N LEU A 17 -6.01 2.91 11.89
CA LEU A 17 -7.39 2.45 12.03
C LEU A 17 -7.54 1.43 13.16
N ASN A 18 -8.66 1.51 13.86
CA ASN A 18 -9.11 0.48 14.79
C ASN A 18 -9.58 -0.77 14.02
N LEU A 19 -9.75 -1.90 14.72
CA LEU A 19 -10.13 -3.17 14.09
C LEU A 19 -11.41 -3.06 13.25
N ASP A 20 -12.46 -2.47 13.83
CA ASP A 20 -13.76 -2.34 13.17
C ASP A 20 -13.67 -1.44 11.93
N GLU A 21 -12.92 -0.34 12.03
CA GLU A 21 -12.72 0.57 10.90
C GLU A 21 -11.89 -0.08 9.78
N LYS A 22 -10.95 -0.99 10.12
CA LYS A 22 -10.20 -1.75 9.12
C LYS A 22 -11.13 -2.68 8.35
N LEU A 23 -12.01 -3.41 9.04
CA LEU A 23 -12.97 -4.31 8.39
C LEU A 23 -13.89 -3.54 7.44
N GLU A 24 -14.44 -2.40 7.87
CA GLU A 24 -15.28 -1.55 7.03
C GLU A 24 -14.55 -1.07 5.76
N VAL A 25 -13.26 -0.70 5.89
CA VAL A 25 -12.46 -0.28 4.75
C VAL A 25 -12.13 -1.45 3.82
N LEU A 26 -11.84 -2.64 4.37
CA LEU A 26 -11.57 -3.84 3.56
C LEU A 26 -12.80 -4.27 2.75
N ASP A 27 -13.99 -4.28 3.36
CA ASP A 27 -15.25 -4.54 2.66
C ASP A 27 -15.51 -3.51 1.54
N HIS A 28 -15.14 -2.26 1.78
CA HIS A 28 -15.20 -1.23 0.75
C HIS A 28 -14.21 -1.48 -0.40
N LEU A 29 -12.99 -1.92 -0.11
CA LEU A 29 -11.98 -2.22 -1.13
C LEU A 29 -12.35 -3.43 -2.00
N GLU A 30 -13.12 -4.38 -1.46
CA GLU A 30 -13.67 -5.49 -2.23
C GLU A 30 -14.71 -5.01 -3.25
N SER A 31 -15.55 -4.04 -2.86
CA SER A 31 -16.60 -3.48 -3.72
C SER A 31 -16.15 -2.34 -4.64
N CYS A 32 -15.02 -1.66 -4.33
CA CYS A 32 -14.52 -0.52 -5.08
C CYS A 32 -13.10 -0.78 -5.66
N PRO A 33 -12.99 -1.16 -6.95
CA PRO A 33 -11.70 -1.45 -7.57
C PRO A 33 -10.78 -0.23 -7.64
N ILE A 34 -11.35 0.98 -7.81
CA ILE A 34 -10.57 2.23 -7.87
C ILE A 34 -9.83 2.49 -6.55
N CYS A 35 -10.50 2.31 -5.41
CA CYS A 35 -9.89 2.49 -4.11
C CYS A 35 -8.85 1.40 -3.82
N ARG A 36 -9.11 0.17 -4.24
CA ARG A 36 -8.15 -0.94 -4.14
C ARG A 36 -6.87 -0.65 -4.90
N ASP A 37 -6.99 -0.22 -6.15
CA ASP A 37 -5.84 0.06 -6.99
C ASP A 37 -5.06 1.27 -6.45
N ALA A 38 -5.75 2.31 -5.97
CA ALA A 38 -5.11 3.45 -5.31
C ALA A 38 -4.32 3.05 -4.06
N VAL A 39 -4.90 2.24 -3.17
CA VAL A 39 -4.19 1.72 -1.97
C VAL A 39 -2.97 0.91 -2.38
N TYR A 40 -3.10 0.06 -3.39
CA TYR A 40 -1.98 -0.74 -3.88
C TYR A 40 -0.84 0.14 -4.42
N GLN A 41 -1.13 1.10 -5.30
CA GLN A 41 -0.11 2.01 -5.84
C GLN A 41 0.57 2.80 -4.73
N ILE A 42 -0.18 3.41 -3.81
CA ILE A 42 0.40 4.20 -2.72
C ILE A 42 1.24 3.31 -1.79
N SER A 43 0.79 2.09 -1.49
CA SER A 43 1.57 1.16 -0.67
C SER A 43 2.89 0.78 -1.33
N ARG A 44 2.86 0.53 -2.65
CA ARG A 44 4.06 0.21 -3.44
C ARG A 44 5.04 1.38 -3.48
N ASP A 45 4.56 2.60 -3.72
CA ASP A 45 5.40 3.79 -3.81
C ASP A 45 6.03 4.14 -2.44
N ARG A 46 5.34 3.86 -1.33
CA ARG A 46 5.92 3.97 0.03
C ARG A 46 7.08 2.99 0.23
N ASP A 47 6.93 1.77 -0.26
CA ASP A 47 7.99 0.76 -0.17
C ASP A 47 9.14 1.06 -1.15
N GLU A 48 8.86 1.66 -2.32
CA GLU A 48 9.90 2.07 -3.29
C GLU A 48 10.89 3.08 -2.69
N ALA A 49 10.45 3.96 -1.78
CA ALA A 49 11.35 4.84 -1.03
C ALA A 49 12.33 4.07 -0.11
N LEU A 50 12.01 2.83 0.27
CA LEU A 50 12.89 1.94 1.05
C LEU A 50 13.79 1.08 0.15
N PHE A 51 13.49 0.96 -1.15
CA PHE A 51 14.39 0.38 -2.14
C PHE A 51 15.48 1.39 -2.52
N VAL A 52 16.38 1.67 -1.56
CA VAL A 52 17.72 2.16 -1.91
C VAL A 52 18.29 1.15 -2.91
N ARG A 53 18.52 1.58 -4.17
CA ARG A 53 19.25 0.79 -5.16
C ARG A 53 20.56 0.36 -4.50
N ARG A 54 20.62 -0.88 -3.99
CA ARG A 54 21.90 -1.45 -3.56
C ARG A 54 22.75 -1.49 -4.83
N PRO A 55 23.92 -0.83 -4.88
CA PRO A 55 24.79 -0.98 -6.02
C PRO A 55 25.02 -2.47 -6.20
N PHE A 56 24.73 -2.99 -7.39
CA PHE A 56 25.00 -4.37 -7.76
C PHE A 56 26.49 -4.60 -7.54
N ASN A 57 26.88 -5.23 -6.43
CA ASN A 57 28.26 -5.59 -6.18
C ASN A 57 28.51 -6.86 -7.01
N VAL A 58 28.83 -6.65 -8.29
CA VAL A 58 29.27 -7.71 -9.19
C VAL A 58 30.71 -8.04 -8.78
N GLU A 59 30.88 -8.73 -7.65
CA GLU A 59 32.09 -9.50 -7.43
C GLU A 59 32.09 -10.59 -8.50
N LYS A 60 32.73 -10.26 -9.63
CA LYS A 60 33.10 -11.23 -10.64
C LYS A 60 34.01 -12.25 -9.97
N ASN A 61 33.44 -13.36 -9.51
CA ASN A 61 34.20 -14.59 -9.36
C ASN A 61 34.56 -15.05 -10.78
N VAL A 62 35.70 -14.56 -11.26
CA VAL A 62 36.36 -15.08 -12.45
C VAL A 62 36.90 -16.44 -12.04
N ALA A 63 36.17 -17.50 -12.43
CA ALA A 63 36.67 -18.87 -12.45
C ALA A 63 37.50 -19.10 -13.71
#